data_AF-A0A1H9QQM0-F1
#
_entry.id   AF-A0A1H9QQM0-F1
#
_cell.length_a   1.000
_cell.length_b   1.000
_cell.length_c   1.000
_cell.angle_alpha   90.00
_cell.angle_beta   90.00
_cell.angle_gamma   90.00
#
_symmetry.space_group_name_H-M   'P 1'
#
loop_
_entity.id
_entity.type
_entity.pdbx_description
1 polymer ?
#
loop_
_entity_poly.entity_id
_entity_poly.type
_entity_poly.pdbx_seq_one_letter_code
_entity_poly.pdbx_strand_id
1 'polypeptide(L)'
;MAIGPSAVERWLDLSTEELRAQVKQLVSARLPGDHAVWQAIRRHPALVPRIRGVLSGLAATAAGSKDEAMQKVWISTARAALDQATPAPVKTARRPVVKEAEEPEPVIELRQPEPQPKQAHKPAPTMLFQEPS
;
A
#
# COMPACT_ATOMS: atom_id res chain seq x y z
N MET A 1 -26.12 2.23 1.49
CA MET A 1 -26.07 1.95 0.04
C MET A 1 -25.03 0.86 -0.16
N ALA A 2 -25.41 -0.30 -0.74
CA ALA A 2 -24.47 -1.37 -0.98
C ALA A 2 -23.62 -1.02 -2.21
N ILE A 3 -22.29 -0.97 -2.07
CA ILE A 3 -21.38 -0.82 -3.20
C ILE A 3 -21.43 -2.16 -3.95
N GLY A 4 -22.13 -2.20 -5.08
CA GLY A 4 -22.20 -3.36 -5.96
C GLY A 4 -21.15 -3.30 -7.08
N PRO A 5 -20.83 -4.43 -7.75
CA PRO A 5 -19.88 -4.44 -8.86
C PRO A 5 -20.30 -3.52 -10.02
N SER A 6 -21.59 -3.42 -10.34
CA SER A 6 -22.11 -2.48 -11.36
C SER A 6 -22.03 -1.00 -10.95
N ALA A 7 -21.83 -0.70 -9.67
CA ALA A 7 -21.58 0.66 -9.23
C ALA A 7 -20.15 1.09 -9.58
N VAL A 8 -19.19 0.15 -9.59
CA VAL A 8 -17.77 0.42 -9.91
C VAL A 8 -17.60 0.92 -11.33
N GLU A 9 -18.40 0.43 -12.29
CA GLU A 9 -18.36 0.90 -13.68
C GLU A 9 -18.70 2.39 -13.78
N ARG A 10 -19.63 2.87 -12.93
CA ARG A 10 -19.99 4.30 -12.85
C ARG A 10 -18.89 5.16 -12.23
N TRP A 11 -17.96 4.57 -11.48
CA TRP A 11 -16.87 5.32 -10.83
C TRP A 11 -15.88 5.92 -11.81
N LEU A 12 -15.83 5.41 -13.04
CA LEU A 12 -15.03 5.98 -14.11
C LEU A 12 -15.48 7.41 -14.45
N ASP A 13 -16.79 7.64 -14.43
CA ASP A 13 -17.45 8.89 -14.78
C ASP A 13 -17.54 9.88 -13.60
N LEU A 14 -17.35 9.39 -12.36
CA LEU A 14 -17.41 10.23 -11.17
C LEU A 14 -16.26 11.23 -11.10
N SER A 15 -16.57 12.41 -10.57
CA SER A 15 -15.60 13.41 -10.12
C SER A 15 -14.72 12.88 -9.00
N THR A 16 -13.52 13.45 -8.83
CA THR A 16 -12.56 13.03 -7.81
C THR A 16 -13.10 13.13 -6.37
N GLU A 17 -13.94 14.14 -6.08
CA GLU A 17 -14.57 14.30 -4.77
C GLU A 17 -15.59 13.19 -4.47
N GLU A 18 -16.44 12.85 -5.45
CA GLU A 18 -17.39 11.75 -5.31
C GLU A 18 -16.69 10.40 -5.18
N LEU A 19 -15.64 10.18 -6.00
CA LEU A 19 -14.81 8.99 -5.89
C LEU A 19 -14.19 8.88 -4.50
N ARG A 20 -13.73 9.99 -3.91
CA ARG A 20 -13.20 10.01 -2.55
C ARG A 20 -14.24 9.60 -1.52
N ALA A 21 -15.47 10.09 -1.63
CA ALA A 21 -16.56 9.71 -0.73
C ALA A 21 -16.88 8.21 -0.84
N GLN A 22 -16.94 7.67 -2.06
CA GLN A 22 -17.21 6.24 -2.28
C GLN A 22 -16.07 5.34 -1.81
N VAL A 23 -14.81 5.74 -2.04
CA VAL A 23 -13.65 5.01 -1.51
C VAL A 23 -13.62 5.05 0.02
N LYS A 24 -13.99 6.17 0.65
CA LYS A 24 -14.13 6.25 2.11
C LYS A 24 -15.19 5.27 2.62
N GLN A 25 -16.34 5.19 1.95
CA GLN A 25 -17.37 4.19 2.28
C GLN A 25 -16.87 2.75 2.07
N LEU A 26 -16.13 2.49 0.99
CA LEU A 26 -15.55 1.19 0.69
C LEU A 26 -14.59 0.71 1.80
N VAL A 27 -13.70 1.60 2.26
CA VAL A 27 -12.78 1.33 3.37
C VAL A 27 -13.55 1.09 4.67
N SER A 28 -14.57 1.91 4.96
CA SER A 28 -15.43 1.73 6.15
C SER A 28 -16.27 0.45 6.11
N ALA A 29 -16.63 -0.03 4.93
CA ALA A 29 -17.39 -1.28 4.75
C ALA A 29 -16.55 -2.53 5.05
N ARG A 30 -15.21 -2.40 5.16
CA ARG A 30 -14.28 -3.49 5.53
C ARG A 30 -14.49 -4.77 4.72
N LEU A 31 -14.68 -4.60 3.40
CA LEU A 31 -14.94 -5.73 2.51
C LEU A 31 -13.69 -6.63 2.40
N PRO A 32 -13.87 -7.97 2.41
CA PRO A 32 -12.76 -8.90 2.24
C PRO A 32 -12.13 -8.75 0.85
N GLY A 33 -10.84 -9.05 0.70
CA GLY A 33 -10.10 -8.85 -0.55
C GLY A 33 -10.60 -9.65 -1.77
N ASP A 34 -11.39 -10.70 -1.54
CA ASP A 34 -12.03 -11.51 -2.59
C ASP A 34 -13.41 -10.98 -3.02
N HIS A 35 -13.90 -9.91 -2.38
CA HIS A 35 -15.23 -9.38 -2.66
C HIS A 35 -15.38 -8.94 -4.13
N ALA A 36 -16.56 -9.17 -4.71
CA ALA A 36 -16.86 -8.87 -6.11
C ALA A 36 -16.57 -7.41 -6.52
N VAL A 37 -16.67 -6.47 -5.57
CA VAL A 37 -16.31 -5.05 -5.76
C VAL A 37 -14.82 -4.87 -6.03
N TRP A 38 -13.95 -5.54 -5.27
CA TRP A 38 -12.50 -5.48 -5.50
C TRP A 38 -12.12 -6.12 -6.83
N GLN A 39 -12.75 -7.25 -7.17
CA GLN A 39 -12.58 -7.88 -8.49
C GLN A 39 -13.03 -6.94 -9.62
N ALA A 40 -14.19 -6.27 -9.48
CA ALA A 40 -14.66 -5.29 -10.46
C ALA A 40 -13.67 -4.13 -10.60
N ILE A 41 -13.15 -3.57 -9.50
CA ILE A 41 -12.15 -2.50 -9.53
C ILE A 41 -10.89 -2.95 -10.27
N ARG A 42 -10.39 -4.16 -9.98
CA ARG A 42 -9.17 -4.71 -10.63
C ARG A 42 -9.34 -4.92 -12.13
N ARG A 43 -10.57 -5.13 -12.64
CA ARG A 43 -10.86 -5.23 -14.08
C ARG A 43 -10.69 -3.90 -14.83
N HIS A 44 -10.65 -2.77 -14.12
CA HIS A 44 -10.51 -1.45 -14.71
C HIS A 44 -9.14 -0.83 -14.39
N PRO A 45 -8.14 -0.97 -15.28
CA PRO A 45 -6.78 -0.49 -15.02
C PRO A 45 -6.69 1.04 -14.85
N ALA A 46 -7.67 1.81 -15.34
CA ALA A 46 -7.75 3.26 -15.12
C ALA A 46 -8.25 3.64 -13.70
N LEU A 47 -9.06 2.78 -13.06
CA LEU A 47 -9.59 3.05 -11.71
C LEU A 47 -8.58 2.71 -10.62
N VAL A 48 -7.82 1.62 -10.79
CA VAL A 48 -6.84 1.16 -9.79
C VAL A 48 -5.86 2.25 -9.33
N PRO A 49 -5.12 2.96 -10.21
CA PRO A 49 -4.20 4.02 -9.77
C PRO A 49 -4.94 5.21 -9.15
N ARG A 50 -6.15 5.52 -9.63
CA ARG A 50 -6.98 6.62 -9.14
C ARG A 50 -7.43 6.36 -7.70
N ILE A 51 -7.92 5.14 -7.41
CA ILE A 51 -8.28 4.69 -6.07
C ILE A 51 -7.04 4.62 -5.16
N ARG A 52 -5.89 4.13 -5.65
CA ARG A 52 -4.63 4.15 -4.89
C ARG A 52 -4.20 5.57 -4.48
N GLY A 53 -4.38 6.55 -5.37
CA GLY A 53 -4.15 7.97 -5.09
C GLY A 53 -5.08 8.48 -3.98
N VAL A 54 -6.37 8.20 -4.09
CA VAL A 54 -7.37 8.56 -3.08
C VAL A 54 -7.08 7.91 -1.72
N LEU A 55 -6.69 6.64 -1.69
CA LEU A 55 -6.29 5.94 -0.45
C LEU A 55 -5.05 6.56 0.19
N SER A 56 -4.08 7.02 -0.61
CA SER A 56 -2.91 7.75 -0.10
C SER A 56 -3.32 9.10 0.51
N GLY A 57 -4.23 9.82 -0.15
CA GLY A 57 -4.79 11.07 0.40
C GLY A 57 -5.60 10.84 1.68
N LEU A 58 -6.37 9.75 1.76
CA LEU A 58 -7.09 9.37 2.97
C LEU A 58 -6.13 9.03 4.12
N ALA A 59 -5.03 8.33 3.85
CA ALA A 59 -4.01 8.03 4.85
C ALA A 59 -3.33 9.30 5.39
N ALA A 60 -3.07 10.28 4.52
CA ALA A 60 -2.53 11.57 4.93
C ALA A 60 -3.51 12.34 5.84
N THR A 61 -4.81 12.29 5.56
CA THR A 61 -5.83 12.91 6.42
C THR A 61 -6.13 12.14 7.71
N ALA A 62 -5.78 10.85 7.75
CA ALA A 62 -5.94 10.03 8.95
C ALA A 62 -4.89 10.37 10.03
N ALA A 63 -3.75 10.93 9.63
CA ALA A 63 -2.72 11.40 10.56
C ALA A 63 -3.28 12.53 11.46
N GLY A 64 -3.35 12.27 12.77
CA GLY A 64 -3.94 13.18 13.76
C GLY A 64 -5.41 12.90 14.12
N SER A 65 -6.02 11.84 13.57
CA SER A 65 -7.36 11.40 13.97
C SER A 65 -7.31 10.46 15.18
N LYS A 66 -8.37 10.46 16.01
CA LYS A 66 -8.53 9.58 17.19
C LYS A 66 -8.30 8.09 16.86
N ASP A 67 -8.68 7.68 15.66
CA ASP A 67 -8.59 6.30 15.17
C ASP A 67 -7.47 6.12 14.12
N GLU A 68 -6.43 6.95 14.13
CA GLU A 68 -5.37 6.96 13.12
C GLU A 68 -4.80 5.56 12.85
N ALA A 69 -4.41 4.83 13.90
CA ALA A 69 -3.82 3.50 13.77
C ALA A 69 -4.79 2.52 13.08
N MET A 70 -6.06 2.59 13.46
CA MET A 70 -7.10 1.73 12.92
C MET A 70 -7.41 2.09 11.45
N GLN A 71 -7.47 3.37 11.13
CA GLN A 71 -7.62 3.85 9.75
C GLN A 71 -6.45 3.44 8.87
N LYS A 72 -5.21 3.51 9.37
CA LYS A 72 -4.03 3.01 8.66
C LYS A 72 -4.15 1.52 8.36
N VAL A 73 -4.60 0.70 9.32
CA VAL A 73 -4.83 -0.74 9.10
C VAL A 73 -5.87 -0.96 8.01
N TRP A 74 -7.02 -0.30 8.07
CA TRP A 74 -8.07 -0.47 7.05
C TRP A 74 -7.63 0.00 5.66
N ILE A 75 -6.89 1.10 5.58
CA ILE A 75 -6.33 1.59 4.32
C ILE A 75 -5.28 0.62 3.78
N SER A 76 -4.40 0.08 4.63
CA SER A 76 -3.42 -0.94 4.24
C SER A 76 -4.10 -2.21 3.73
N THR A 77 -5.15 -2.68 4.40
CA THR A 77 -5.95 -3.82 3.96
C THR A 77 -6.64 -3.54 2.62
N ALA A 78 -7.20 -2.33 2.44
CA ALA A 78 -7.78 -1.91 1.16
C ALA A 78 -6.73 -1.84 0.04
N ARG A 79 -5.51 -1.38 0.32
CA ARG A 79 -4.40 -1.41 -0.64
C ARG A 79 -3.98 -2.82 -0.99
N ALA A 80 -3.86 -3.72 0.00
CA ALA A 80 -3.58 -5.13 -0.23
C ALA A 80 -4.68 -5.79 -1.08
N ALA A 81 -5.95 -5.44 -0.84
CA ALA A 81 -7.08 -5.89 -1.65
C ALA A 81 -7.10 -5.30 -3.07
N LEU A 82 -6.37 -4.22 -3.35
CA LEU A 82 -6.16 -3.76 -4.73
C LEU A 82 -4.98 -4.47 -5.38
N ASP A 83 -3.97 -4.81 -4.59
CA ASP A 83 -2.69 -5.37 -5.04
C ASP A 83 -2.71 -6.89 -5.21
N GLN A 84 -3.65 -7.59 -4.59
CA GLN A 84 -3.85 -9.00 -4.86
C GLN A 84 -4.07 -9.18 -6.37
N ALA A 85 -3.06 -9.72 -7.04
CA ALA A 85 -3.23 -10.24 -8.38
C ALA A 85 -4.42 -11.20 -8.32
N THR A 86 -5.41 -11.03 -9.19
CA THR A 86 -6.49 -12.00 -9.35
C THR A 86 -5.83 -13.37 -9.39
N PRO A 87 -6.05 -14.26 -8.39
CA PRO A 87 -5.44 -15.56 -8.43
C PRO A 87 -5.99 -16.21 -9.71
N ALA A 88 -5.09 -16.54 -10.64
CA ALA A 88 -5.46 -17.43 -11.73
C ALA A 88 -6.18 -18.63 -11.12
N PRO A 89 -7.30 -19.11 -11.70
CA PRO A 89 -8.09 -20.17 -11.08
C PRO A 89 -7.18 -21.38 -10.84
N VAL A 90 -6.75 -21.55 -9.59
CA VAL A 90 -5.90 -22.65 -9.19
C VAL A 90 -6.76 -23.89 -9.27
N LYS A 91 -6.57 -24.64 -10.37
CA LYS A 91 -7.04 -26.01 -10.47
C LYS A 91 -6.60 -26.74 -9.22
N THR A 92 -7.61 -27.20 -8.48
CA THR A 92 -7.54 -28.08 -7.32
C THR A 92 -6.37 -29.07 -7.38
N ALA A 93 -5.45 -28.94 -6.44
CA ALA A 93 -4.68 -30.06 -5.91
C ALA A 93 -4.76 -30.00 -4.38
N ARG A 94 -5.77 -30.66 -3.81
CA ARG A 94 -5.87 -30.93 -2.38
C ARG A 94 -4.99 -32.14 -2.06
N ARG A 95 -4.12 -32.07 -1.03
CA ARG A 95 -4.14 -32.86 0.23
C ARG A 95 -2.83 -32.75 1.04
N PRO A 96 -2.81 -33.12 2.36
CA PRO A 96 -2.42 -32.21 3.44
C PRO A 96 -1.33 -32.75 4.42
N VAL A 97 -1.06 -31.97 5.50
CA VAL A 97 -0.53 -32.34 6.85
C VAL A 97 1.00 -32.27 7.13
N VAL A 98 1.39 -31.20 7.87
CA VAL A 98 2.11 -31.08 9.18
C VAL A 98 3.60 -31.47 9.35
N LYS A 99 4.30 -30.59 10.12
CA LYS A 99 5.63 -30.63 10.82
C LYS A 99 6.84 -30.29 9.96
N GLU A 100 7.81 -29.44 10.33
CA GLU A 100 8.43 -28.99 11.60
C GLU A 100 8.67 -27.45 11.54
N ALA A 101 8.44 -26.63 12.57
CA ALA A 101 9.35 -26.36 13.70
C ALA A 101 10.82 -26.11 13.31
N GLU A 102 11.19 -24.86 13.00
CA GLU A 102 12.46 -24.25 13.46
C GLU A 102 12.44 -22.73 13.22
N GLU A 103 12.57 -21.95 14.30
CA GLU A 103 13.16 -20.60 14.23
C GLU A 103 14.59 -20.73 13.69
N PRO A 104 15.04 -19.83 12.81
CA PRO A 104 16.08 -18.94 13.31
C PRO A 104 15.94 -17.49 12.84
N GLU A 105 16.55 -16.63 13.64
CA GLU A 105 16.69 -15.18 13.54
C GLU A 105 16.99 -14.67 12.11
N PRO A 106 16.39 -13.55 11.65
CA PRO A 106 16.75 -12.96 10.38
C PRO A 106 18.11 -12.26 10.49
N VAL A 107 19.19 -13.01 10.22
CA VAL A 107 20.48 -12.45 9.82
C VAL A 107 20.27 -11.81 8.45
N ILE A 108 20.22 -10.48 8.44
CA ILE A 108 20.13 -9.66 7.23
C ILE A 108 21.47 -9.75 6.51
N GLU A 109 21.56 -10.67 5.55
CA GLU A 109 22.70 -10.77 4.63
C GLU A 109 22.59 -9.65 3.58
N LEU A 110 23.36 -8.60 3.84
CA LEU A 110 23.53 -7.42 3.01
C LEU A 110 24.07 -7.82 1.62
N ARG A 111 23.20 -7.95 0.61
CA ARG A 111 23.64 -7.97 -0.80
C ARG A 111 24.14 -6.58 -1.19
N GLN A 112 25.44 -6.39 -1.05
CA GLN A 112 26.23 -5.28 -1.56
C GLN A 112 26.34 -5.40 -3.11
N PRO A 113 25.89 -4.41 -3.90
CA PRO A 113 26.37 -4.26 -5.28
C PRO A 113 27.78 -3.66 -5.28
N GLU A 114 28.64 -4.17 -6.15
CA GLU A 114 30.07 -3.89 -6.28
C GLU A 114 30.43 -2.38 -6.37
N PRO A 115 31.58 -1.94 -5.80
CA PRO A 115 32.06 -0.57 -5.92
C PRO A 115 32.88 -0.32 -7.21
N GLN A 116 32.45 0.63 -8.04
CA GLN A 116 33.27 1.25 -9.09
C GLN A 116 33.95 2.55 -8.59
N PRO A 117 35.06 3.01 -9.22
CA PRO A 117 36.22 3.53 -8.50
C PRO A 117 36.29 5.06 -8.32
N LYS A 118 36.92 5.45 -7.21
CA LYS A 118 37.69 6.68 -6.89
C LYS A 118 37.20 8.01 -7.48
N GLN A 119 36.73 8.91 -6.61
CA GLN A 119 37.09 10.34 -6.69
C GLN A 119 37.12 11.03 -5.31
N ALA A 120 38.36 11.41 -4.95
CA ALA A 120 38.86 12.43 -4.02
C ALA A 120 37.95 12.98 -2.89
N HIS A 121 38.42 12.76 -1.66
CA HIS A 121 38.06 13.49 -0.44
C HIS A 121 38.07 15.00 -0.65
N LYS A 122 36.97 15.68 -0.29
CA LYS A 122 36.97 17.10 0.03
C LYS A 122 37.17 17.25 1.55
N PRO A 123 38.19 17.98 2.02
CA PRO A 123 38.42 18.17 3.45
C PRO A 123 37.37 19.12 4.07
N ALA A 124 37.10 18.89 5.36
CA ALA A 124 36.12 19.57 6.18
C ALA A 124 36.32 21.10 6.27
N PRO A 125 35.26 21.89 6.53
CA PRO A 125 35.39 23.33 6.72
C PRO A 125 36.11 23.62 8.05
N THR A 126 37.21 24.37 7.98
CA THR A 126 37.92 24.88 9.16
C THR A 126 37.04 25.95 9.83
N MET A 127 36.70 25.76 11.11
CA MET A 127 36.05 26.81 11.89
C MET A 127 37.12 27.77 12.40
N LEU A 128 37.15 28.98 11.84
CA LEU A 128 37.99 30.10 12.27
C LEU A 128 37.36 30.70 13.54
N PHE A 129 37.85 30.26 14.70
CA PHE A 129 37.60 30.92 15.98
C PHE A 129 38.41 32.24 15.97
N GLN A 130 37.73 33.38 15.90
CA GLN A 130 38.34 34.68 16.19
C GLN A 130 38.04 35.04 17.64
N GLU A 131 39.07 35.12 18.47
CA GLU A 131 38.99 35.75 19.79
C GLU A 131 38.99 37.28 19.61
N PRO A 132 38.10 38.03 20.30
CA PRO A 132 38.13 39.49 20.30
C PRO A 132 39.17 40.02 21.30
N SER A 133 39.86 41.09 20.91
CA SER A 133 40.73 41.90 21.79
C SER A 133 39.98 43.06 22.44
#